data_AF-A0A1G3TJD6-F1
#
_entry.id   AF-A0A1G3TJD6-F1
#
_cell.length_a   1.000
_cell.length_b   1.000
_cell.length_c   1.000
_cell.angle_alpha   90.00
_cell.angle_beta   90.00
_cell.angle_gamma   90.00
#
_symmetry.space_group_name_H-M   'P 1'
#
loop_
_entity.id
_entity.type
_entity.pdbx_description
1 polymer ?
#
loop_
_entity_poly.entity_id
_entity_poly.type
_entity_poly.pdbx_seq_one_letter_code
_entity_poly.pdbx_strand_id
1 'polypeptide(L)'
;MVKRNIYIDFGYLIILAATFGAVIVLGAFVAPVIFNADKLLSDVVLGSYNSGIIMGNIFRRFSYWIYVMAFFIALYELVMYKKGQRDAIIFGSSITVLFSGLMFSAVYAPNIISMQRLGIEATQSDTFKNIHMASELDFKILAVALLILFIRRLMLLKVQ
;
A
#
# COMPACT_ATOMS: atom_id res chain seq x y z
N MET A 1 -21.01 21.17 19.80
CA MET A 1 -20.35 19.85 19.88
C MET A 1 -21.11 18.87 19.00
N VAL A 2 -20.58 18.51 17.82
CA VAL A 2 -21.22 17.52 16.94
C VAL A 2 -20.99 16.13 17.52
N LYS A 3 -22.07 15.37 17.74
CA LYS A 3 -22.07 14.02 18.30
C LYS A 3 -21.15 13.11 17.47
N ARG A 4 -20.12 12.53 18.09
CA ARG A 4 -19.19 11.59 17.43
C ARG A 4 -19.96 10.33 17.05
N ASN A 5 -19.85 9.91 15.80
CA ASN A 5 -20.50 8.70 15.33
C ASN A 5 -19.51 7.52 15.39
N ILE A 6 -19.63 6.71 16.45
CA ILE A 6 -18.74 5.56 16.72
C ILE A 6 -18.65 4.63 15.50
N TYR A 7 -19.73 4.48 14.75
CA TYR A 7 -19.74 3.65 13.54
C TYR A 7 -18.79 4.17 12.44
N ILE A 8 -18.59 5.48 12.32
CA ILE A 8 -17.66 6.08 11.34
C ILE A 8 -16.22 5.81 11.75
N ASP A 9 -15.90 5.98 13.04
CA ASP A 9 -14.54 5.78 13.55
C ASP A 9 -14.14 4.29 13.46
N PHE A 10 -15.06 3.36 13.75
CA PHE A 10 -14.83 1.93 13.55
C PHE A 10 -14.69 1.56 12.08
N GLY A 11 -15.54 2.12 11.20
CA GLY A 11 -15.42 1.91 9.75
C GLY A 11 -14.05 2.35 9.22
N TYR A 12 -13.55 3.48 9.71
CA TYR A 12 -12.21 3.97 9.38
C TYR A 12 -11.10 3.00 9.83
N LEU A 13 -11.16 2.52 11.07
CA LEU A 13 -10.20 1.53 11.57
C LEU A 13 -10.23 0.22 10.77
N ILE A 14 -11.41 -0.23 10.34
CA ILE A 14 -11.54 -1.42 9.48
C ILE A 14 -10.84 -1.21 8.15
N ILE A 15 -10.99 -0.04 7.52
CA ILE A 15 -10.31 0.28 6.24
C ILE A 15 -8.78 0.28 6.42
N LEU A 16 -8.28 0.86 7.51
CA LEU A 16 -6.85 0.86 7.82
C LEU A 16 -6.32 -0.57 8.03
N ALA A 17 -7.01 -1.37 8.84
CA ALA A 17 -6.64 -2.76 9.13
C ALA A 17 -6.72 -3.65 7.88
N ALA A 18 -7.77 -3.51 7.07
CA ALA A 18 -7.92 -4.25 5.82
C ALA A 18 -6.80 -3.91 4.83
N THR A 19 -6.42 -2.63 4.73
CA THR A 19 -5.34 -2.23 3.83
C THR A 19 -3.98 -2.71 4.31
N PHE A 20 -3.71 -2.62 5.62
CA PHE A 20 -2.51 -3.20 6.22
C PHE A 20 -2.44 -4.72 5.97
N GLY A 21 -3.54 -5.44 6.19
CA GLY A 21 -3.62 -6.87 5.90
C GLY A 21 -3.34 -7.19 4.44
N ALA A 22 -3.91 -6.42 3.50
CA ALA A 22 -3.65 -6.58 2.08
C ALA A 22 -2.17 -6.35 1.71
N VAL A 23 -1.51 -5.36 2.31
CA VAL A 23 -0.07 -5.09 2.13
C VAL A 23 0.76 -6.30 2.58
N ILE A 24 0.44 -6.88 3.75
CA ILE A 24 1.13 -8.09 4.24
C ILE A 24 0.88 -9.29 3.32
N VAL A 25 -0.37 -9.51 2.88
CA VAL A 25 -0.69 -10.61 1.96
C VAL A 25 0.09 -10.48 0.65
N LEU A 26 0.12 -9.28 0.07
CA LEU A 26 0.84 -9.03 -1.18
C LEU A 26 2.35 -9.23 -1.04
N GLY A 27 2.95 -8.70 0.04
CA GLY A 27 4.39 -8.79 0.26
C GLY A 27 4.86 -10.17 0.72
N ALA A 28 4.24 -10.72 1.76
CA ALA A 28 4.74 -11.92 2.44
C ALA A 28 4.21 -13.23 1.84
N PHE A 29 3.04 -13.24 1.22
CA PHE A 29 2.41 -14.47 0.72
C PHE A 29 2.40 -14.52 -0.81
N VAL A 30 1.91 -13.49 -1.47
CA VAL A 30 1.73 -13.49 -2.93
C VAL A 30 3.07 -13.45 -3.67
N ALA A 31 4.02 -12.61 -3.23
CA ALA A 31 5.33 -12.52 -3.87
C ALA A 31 6.09 -13.88 -3.92
N PRO A 32 6.31 -14.61 -2.80
CA PRO A 32 7.04 -15.87 -2.87
C PRO A 32 6.31 -16.95 -3.67
N VAL A 33 4.98 -16.97 -3.66
CA VAL A 33 4.18 -17.92 -4.44
C VAL A 33 4.35 -17.68 -5.94
N ILE A 34 4.35 -16.42 -6.39
CA ILE A 34 4.51 -16.08 -7.80
C ILE A 34 5.95 -16.36 -8.28
N PHE A 35 6.95 -15.95 -7.50
CA PHE A 35 8.35 -16.13 -7.90
C PHE A 35 8.87 -17.56 -7.75
N ASN A 36 8.20 -18.42 -6.97
CA ASN A 36 8.50 -19.86 -6.90
C ASN A 36 7.46 -20.72 -7.63
N ALA A 37 6.63 -20.12 -8.50
CA ALA A 37 5.60 -20.85 -9.26
C ALA A 37 6.19 -22.00 -10.09
N ASP A 38 7.43 -21.87 -10.58
CA ASP A 38 8.17 -22.92 -11.30
C ASP A 38 8.33 -24.22 -10.51
N LYS A 39 8.47 -24.12 -9.19
CA LYS A 39 8.59 -25.30 -8.32
C LYS A 39 7.23 -25.93 -8.03
N LEU A 40 6.15 -25.17 -8.22
CA LEU A 40 4.77 -25.59 -7.97
C LEU A 40 4.11 -26.18 -9.23
N LEU A 41 4.53 -25.73 -10.41
CA LEU A 41 3.98 -26.14 -11.70
C LEU A 41 4.99 -27.02 -12.43
N SER A 42 4.70 -28.32 -12.54
CA SER A 42 5.60 -29.31 -13.13
C SER A 42 5.84 -29.16 -14.64
N ASP A 43 4.95 -28.45 -15.36
CA ASP A 43 4.98 -28.36 -16.83
C ASP A 43 5.22 -26.95 -17.39
N VAL A 44 5.34 -25.92 -16.53
CA VAL A 44 5.48 -24.52 -17.00
C VAL A 44 6.71 -23.87 -16.36
N VAL A 45 7.69 -23.53 -17.19
CA VAL A 45 8.84 -22.69 -16.79
C VAL A 45 8.43 -21.21 -16.88
N LEU A 46 7.87 -20.68 -15.79
CA LEU A 46 7.63 -19.26 -15.53
C LEU A 46 8.94 -18.57 -15.11
N GLY A 47 9.78 -18.24 -16.10
CA GLY A 47 10.97 -17.42 -15.86
C GLY A 47 10.66 -16.12 -15.08
N SER A 48 11.63 -15.63 -14.30
CA SER A 48 11.45 -14.49 -13.36
C SER A 48 10.82 -13.24 -13.98
N TYR A 49 11.02 -13.02 -15.27
CA TYR A 49 10.38 -11.93 -16.03
C TYR A 49 8.85 -12.09 -16.12
N ASN A 50 8.36 -13.29 -16.45
CA ASN A 50 6.92 -13.57 -16.55
C ASN A 50 6.25 -13.48 -15.18
N SER A 51 6.91 -14.00 -14.14
CA SER A 51 6.48 -13.86 -12.74
C SER A 51 6.41 -12.37 -12.32
N GLY A 52 7.38 -11.57 -12.76
CA GLY A 52 7.37 -10.12 -12.59
C GLY A 52 6.19 -9.42 -13.28
N ILE A 53 5.79 -9.85 -14.49
CA ILE A 53 4.61 -9.31 -15.19
C ILE A 53 3.33 -9.63 -14.41
N ILE A 54 3.20 -10.85 -13.89
CA ILE A 54 2.03 -11.25 -13.08
C ILE A 54 1.95 -10.38 -11.83
N MET A 55 3.08 -10.24 -11.10
CA MET A 55 3.16 -9.42 -9.89
C MET A 55 2.83 -7.95 -10.16
N GLY A 56 3.35 -7.38 -11.25
CA GLY A 56 3.07 -6.01 -11.66
C GLY A 56 1.58 -5.76 -11.91
N ASN A 57 0.88 -6.72 -12.52
CA ASN A 57 -0.56 -6.62 -12.74
C ASN A 57 -1.38 -6.73 -11.45
N ILE A 58 -0.95 -7.54 -10.48
CA ILE A 58 -1.58 -7.60 -9.16
C ILE A 58 -1.44 -6.26 -8.44
N PHE A 59 -0.23 -5.69 -8.43
CA PHE A 59 0.01 -4.37 -7.83
C PHE A 59 -0.76 -3.25 -8.52
N ARG A 60 -0.93 -3.31 -9.86
CA ARG A 60 -1.79 -2.36 -10.57
C ARG A 60 -3.24 -2.42 -10.09
N ARG A 61 -3.79 -3.62 -9.88
CA ARG A 61 -5.15 -3.79 -9.35
C ARG A 61 -5.25 -3.31 -7.90
N PHE A 62 -4.24 -3.59 -7.10
CA PHE A 62 -4.16 -3.09 -5.73
C PHE A 62 -4.03 -1.56 -5.66
N SER A 63 -3.41 -0.93 -6.65
CA SER A 63 -3.30 0.53 -6.73
C SER A 63 -4.66 1.21 -6.76
N TYR A 64 -5.69 0.59 -7.38
CA TYR A 64 -7.06 1.12 -7.33
C TYR A 64 -7.62 1.14 -5.90
N TRP A 65 -7.33 0.11 -5.11
CA TRP A 65 -7.69 0.08 -3.69
C TRP A 65 -6.97 1.16 -2.90
N ILE A 66 -5.67 1.37 -3.15
CA ILE A 66 -4.90 2.43 -2.49
C ILE A 66 -5.47 3.82 -2.80
N TYR A 67 -5.90 4.11 -4.04
CA TYR A 67 -6.54 5.39 -4.35
C TYR A 67 -7.82 5.63 -3.53
N VAL A 68 -8.67 4.60 -3.43
CA VAL A 68 -9.89 4.67 -2.62
C VAL A 68 -9.55 4.91 -1.16
N MET A 69 -8.61 4.13 -0.61
CA MET A 69 -8.14 4.30 0.77
C MET A 69 -7.56 5.70 1.01
N ALA A 70 -6.73 6.21 0.10
CA ALA A 70 -6.13 7.53 0.23
C ALA A 70 -7.19 8.63 0.27
N PHE A 71 -8.23 8.54 -0.56
CA PHE A 71 -9.36 9.46 -0.51
C PHE A 71 -10.10 9.41 0.84
N PHE A 72 -10.40 8.22 1.35
CA PHE A 72 -11.06 8.05 2.65
C PHE A 72 -10.22 8.58 3.82
N ILE A 73 -8.92 8.29 3.85
CA ILE A 73 -7.99 8.80 4.87
C ILE A 73 -7.93 10.31 4.82
N ALA A 74 -7.72 10.90 3.64
CA ALA A 74 -7.66 12.35 3.49
C ALA A 74 -8.94 13.03 4.00
N LEU A 75 -10.11 12.53 3.60
CA LEU A 75 -11.39 13.09 4.07
C LEU A 75 -11.58 12.95 5.58
N TYR A 76 -11.34 11.76 6.13
CA TYR A 76 -11.53 11.49 7.55
C TYR A 76 -10.59 12.34 8.41
N GLU A 77 -9.31 12.39 8.05
CA GLU A 77 -8.29 13.16 8.77
C GLU A 77 -8.55 14.68 8.68
N LEU A 78 -8.99 15.19 7.52
CA LEU A 78 -9.40 16.60 7.38
C LEU A 78 -10.60 16.96 8.28
N VAL A 79 -11.60 16.08 8.36
CA VAL A 79 -12.77 16.29 9.22
C VAL A 79 -12.36 16.27 10.70
N MET A 80 -11.52 15.33 11.11
CA MET A 80 -11.05 15.23 12.50
C MET A 80 -10.12 16.38 12.89
N TYR A 81 -9.29 16.86 11.97
CA TYR A 81 -8.47 18.04 12.17
C TYR A 81 -9.32 19.29 12.40
N LYS A 82 -10.39 19.49 11.60
CA LYS A 82 -11.37 20.57 11.79
C LYS A 82 -12.13 20.47 13.13
N LYS A 83 -12.34 19.26 13.63
CA LYS A 83 -12.98 18.99 14.93
C LYS A 83 -12.06 19.20 16.14
N GLY A 84 -10.79 19.56 15.93
CA GLY A 84 -9.85 19.88 17.01
C GLY A 84 -9.06 18.70 17.58
N GLN A 85 -9.19 17.48 17.02
CA GLN A 85 -8.34 16.35 17.37
C GLN A 85 -6.97 16.48 16.66
N ARG A 86 -6.16 17.44 17.11
CA ARG A 86 -4.84 17.75 16.54
C ARG A 86 -3.77 16.92 17.24
N ASP A 87 -3.58 15.70 16.77
CA ASP A 87 -2.50 14.82 17.20
C ASP A 87 -1.39 14.78 16.14
N ALA A 88 -0.16 15.14 16.53
CA ALA A 88 0.97 15.24 15.61
C ALA A 88 1.38 13.88 15.02
N ILE A 89 1.19 12.78 15.76
CA ILE A 89 1.52 11.43 15.30
C ILE A 89 0.51 10.99 14.24
N ILE A 90 -0.78 11.26 14.45
CA ILE A 90 -1.82 10.99 13.46
C ILE A 90 -1.58 11.81 12.19
N PHE A 91 -1.25 13.09 12.33
CA PHE A 91 -0.97 13.93 11.16
C PHE A 91 0.25 13.44 10.38
N GLY A 92 1.37 13.16 11.08
CA GLY A 92 2.57 12.62 10.44
C GLY A 92 2.32 11.28 9.76
N SER A 93 1.71 10.32 10.47
CA SER A 93 1.45 8.98 9.91
C SER A 93 0.44 9.01 8.77
N SER A 94 -0.63 9.80 8.84
CA SER A 94 -1.60 9.95 7.75
C SER A 94 -0.98 10.55 6.49
N ILE A 95 -0.15 11.58 6.61
CA ILE A 95 0.59 12.15 5.47
C ILE A 95 1.51 11.10 4.87
N THR A 96 2.27 10.37 5.69
CA THR A 96 3.15 9.31 5.18
C THR A 96 2.36 8.22 4.45
N VAL A 97 1.20 7.79 4.98
CA VAL A 97 0.32 6.81 4.32
C VAL A 97 -0.18 7.34 2.97
N LEU A 98 -0.63 8.60 2.92
CA LEU A 98 -1.10 9.22 1.68
C LEU A 98 0.03 9.34 0.66
N PHE A 99 1.20 9.83 1.09
CA PHE A 99 2.35 10.04 0.23
C PHE A 99 2.88 8.72 -0.32
N SER A 100 3.19 7.74 0.53
CA SER A 100 3.66 6.42 0.11
C SER A 100 2.61 5.67 -0.70
N GLY A 101 1.33 5.74 -0.31
CA GLY A 101 0.25 5.12 -1.09
C GLY A 101 0.16 5.69 -2.51
N LEU A 102 0.20 7.02 -2.65
CA LEU A 102 0.14 7.69 -3.96
C LEU A 102 1.42 7.49 -4.77
N MET A 103 2.60 7.51 -4.14
CA MET A 103 3.86 7.20 -4.79
C MET A 103 3.86 5.79 -5.37
N PHE A 104 3.45 4.80 -4.57
CA PHE A 104 3.31 3.43 -5.04
C PHE A 104 2.34 3.29 -6.21
N SER A 105 1.13 3.82 -6.06
CA SER A 105 0.04 3.62 -7.02
C SER A 105 0.20 4.43 -8.31
N ALA A 106 0.62 5.70 -8.22
CA ALA A 106 0.68 6.63 -9.34
C ALA A 106 2.06 6.72 -10.01
N VAL A 107 3.14 6.34 -9.31
CA VAL A 107 4.50 6.48 -9.82
C VAL A 107 5.15 5.11 -10.01
N TYR A 108 5.34 4.35 -8.94
CA TYR A 108 6.13 3.12 -9.01
C TYR A 108 5.45 2.02 -9.83
N ALA A 109 4.19 1.68 -9.52
CA ALA A 109 3.46 0.63 -10.23
C ALA A 109 3.38 0.87 -11.76
N PRO A 110 2.98 2.05 -12.28
CA PRO A 110 2.95 2.27 -13.71
C PRO A 110 4.33 2.29 -14.36
N ASN A 111 5.37 2.81 -13.67
CA ASN A 111 6.74 2.81 -14.19
C ASN A 111 7.33 1.41 -14.30
N ILE A 112 7.08 0.53 -13.31
CA ILE A 112 7.51 -0.87 -13.36
C ILE A 112 6.85 -1.57 -14.55
N ILE A 113 5.55 -1.35 -14.76
CA ILE A 113 4.82 -1.98 -15.86
C ILE A 113 5.25 -1.43 -17.22
N SER A 114 5.53 -0.13 -17.34
CA SER A 114 6.00 0.45 -18.60
C SER A 114 7.38 -0.11 -18.97
N MET A 115 8.29 -0.25 -18.00
CA MET A 115 9.60 -0.87 -18.22
C MET A 115 9.50 -2.37 -18.53
N GLN A 116 8.59 -3.10 -17.88
CA GLN A 116 8.34 -4.50 -18.23
C GLN A 116 7.83 -4.66 -19.67
N ARG A 117 7.01 -3.73 -20.17
CA ARG A 117 6.51 -3.74 -21.55
C ARG A 117 7.59 -3.47 -22.59
N LEU A 118 8.67 -2.80 -22.22
CA LEU A 118 9.81 -2.54 -23.12
C LEU A 118 10.69 -3.78 -23.34
N GLY A 119 10.43 -4.88 -22.61
CA GLY A 119 11.12 -6.15 -22.78
C GLY A 119 12.13 -6.45 -21.67
N ILE A 120 12.82 -7.59 -21.80
CA ILE A 120 13.71 -8.13 -20.78
C ILE A 120 14.92 -7.22 -20.54
N GLU A 121 15.48 -6.63 -21.59
CA GLU A 121 16.64 -5.72 -21.50
C GLU A 121 16.36 -4.52 -20.58
N ALA A 122 15.16 -3.93 -20.69
CA ALA A 122 14.76 -2.82 -19.82
C ALA A 122 14.65 -3.25 -18.35
N THR A 123 14.25 -4.49 -18.06
CA THR A 123 14.17 -5.03 -16.69
C THR A 123 15.53 -5.39 -16.08
N GLN A 124 16.58 -5.49 -16.89
CA GLN A 124 17.95 -5.70 -16.41
C GLN A 124 18.72 -4.39 -16.18
N SER A 125 18.13 -3.26 -16.55
CA SER A 125 18.75 -1.94 -16.35
C SER A 125 18.87 -1.58 -14.87
N ASP A 126 19.92 -0.82 -14.53
CA ASP A 126 20.09 -0.26 -13.18
C ASP A 126 18.90 0.63 -12.79
N THR A 127 18.29 1.31 -13.76
CA THR A 127 17.09 2.13 -13.55
C THR A 127 15.93 1.28 -13.04
N PHE A 128 15.67 0.12 -13.67
CA PHE A 128 14.60 -0.78 -13.22
C PHE A 128 14.88 -1.32 -11.81
N LYS A 129 16.12 -1.75 -11.55
CA LYS A 129 16.53 -2.26 -10.23
C LYS A 129 16.31 -1.22 -9.13
N ASN A 130 16.68 0.03 -9.39
CA ASN A 130 16.50 1.13 -8.45
C ASN A 130 15.02 1.46 -8.21
N ILE A 131 14.20 1.52 -9.26
CA ILE A 131 12.75 1.76 -9.13
C ILE A 131 12.07 0.61 -8.40
N HIS A 132 12.43 -0.63 -8.72
CA HIS A 132 11.88 -1.82 -8.07
C HIS A 132 12.22 -1.84 -6.58
N MET A 133 13.48 -1.63 -6.23
CA MET A 133 13.93 -1.56 -4.83
C MET A 133 13.28 -0.40 -4.07
N ALA A 134 13.17 0.78 -4.70
CA ALA A 134 12.50 1.94 -4.11
C ALA A 134 11.01 1.65 -3.85
N SER A 135 10.34 0.97 -4.78
CA SER A 135 8.93 0.57 -4.62
C SER A 135 8.73 -0.42 -3.48
N GLU A 136 9.66 -1.36 -3.29
CA GLU A 136 9.60 -2.33 -2.19
C GLU A 136 9.80 -1.65 -0.84
N LEU A 137 10.74 -0.71 -0.77
CA LEU A 137 10.99 0.09 0.45
C LEU A 137 9.77 0.97 0.78
N ASP A 138 9.21 1.66 -0.20
CA ASP A 138 8.01 2.49 -0.02
C ASP A 138 6.81 1.66 0.45
N PHE A 139 6.66 0.44 -0.06
CA PHE A 139 5.61 -0.49 0.38
C PHE A 139 5.77 -0.91 1.85
N LYS A 140 7.01 -1.08 2.33
CA LYS A 140 7.31 -1.34 3.75
C LYS A 140 7.03 -0.11 4.62
N ILE A 141 7.41 1.09 4.15
CA ILE A 141 7.11 2.35 4.83
C ILE A 141 5.60 2.53 4.98
N LEU A 142 4.83 2.26 3.92
CA LEU A 142 3.37 2.29 3.94
C LEU A 142 2.79 1.34 5.01
N ALA A 143 3.30 0.10 5.11
CA ALA A 143 2.85 -0.86 6.11
C ALA A 143 3.05 -0.34 7.55
N VAL A 144 4.24 0.18 7.84
CA VAL A 144 4.59 0.72 9.17
C VAL A 144 3.75 1.96 9.48
N ALA A 145 3.57 2.87 8.52
CA ALA A 145 2.78 4.08 8.70
C ALA A 145 1.29 3.77 8.94
N LEU A 146 0.73 2.79 8.23
CA LEU A 146 -0.65 2.30 8.45
C LEU A 146 -0.81 1.74 9.86
N LEU A 147 0.17 0.95 10.33
CA LEU A 147 0.12 0.37 11.67
C LEU A 147 0.17 1.45 12.77
N ILE A 148 1.07 2.43 12.63
CA ILE A 148 1.17 3.56 13.57
C ILE A 148 -0.14 4.35 13.59
N LEU A 149 -0.69 4.68 12.41
CA LEU A 149 -1.94 5.43 12.28
C LEU A 149 -3.11 4.67 12.93
N PHE A 150 -3.22 3.37 12.67
CA PHE A 150 -4.23 2.50 13.26
C PHE A 150 -4.15 2.47 14.78
N ILE A 151 -2.97 2.17 15.35
CA ILE A 151 -2.77 2.08 16.80
C ILE A 151 -3.10 3.42 17.46
N ARG A 152 -2.61 4.53 16.90
CA ARG A 152 -2.83 5.85 17.50
C ARG A 152 -4.31 6.25 17.47
N ARG A 153 -5.02 5.94 16.38
CA ARG A 153 -6.47 6.17 16.26
C ARG A 153 -7.27 5.30 17.24
N LEU A 154 -6.87 4.04 17.42
CA LEU A 154 -7.48 3.14 18.41
C LEU A 154 -7.28 3.64 19.85
N MET A 155 -6.09 4.15 20.18
CA MET A 155 -5.82 4.70 21.52
C MET A 155 -6.68 5.93 21.83
N LEU A 156 -6.83 6.85 20.88
CA LEU A 156 -7.66 8.05 21.08
C LEU A 156 -9.16 7.72 21.22
N LEU A 157 -9.62 6.63 20.60
CA LEU A 157 -10.98 6.12 20.80
C LEU A 157 -11.23 5.64 22.24
N LYS A 158 -10.20 5.12 22.92
CA LYS A 158 -10.32 4.61 24.30
C LYS A 158 -10.29 5.73 25.35
N VAL A 159 -9.58 6.83 25.08
CA VAL A 159 -9.31 7.91 26.05
C VAL A 159 -10.40 8.99 26.06
N GLN A 160 -11.31 9.01 25.08
CA GLN A 160 -12.37 10.00 24.92
C GLN A 160 -13.77 9.38 24.93
#